data_AF-A0A809WX07-F1
#
_entry.id   AF-A0A809WX07-F1
#
_cell.length_a   1.000
_cell.length_b   1.000
_cell.length_c   1.000
_cell.angle_alpha   90.00
_cell.angle_beta   90.00
_cell.angle_gamma   90.00
#
_symmetry.space_group_name_H-M   'P 1'
#
loop_
_entity.id
_entity.type
_entity.pdbx_description
1 polymer ?
#
loop_
_entity_poly.entity_id
_entity_poly.type
_entity_poly.pdbx_seq_one_letter_code
_entity_poly.pdbx_strand_id
1 'polypeptide(L)'
;MRGLTGERWLKARIFKIAFAGRCAIPGCRNSTMGASGTGLAAFHCRKHVEHKARHGSHWHGTYSAAELKPYLAAASSYLRPRAESDRFIKAALSAIALLLEEAGPTEIATRLRGMSPRRRARIALARLRVAGIKPERFVAIVLAITALIEEDPGSHRTKEFRTVQIAKSLHRLASGTHKRWPFVDHQGRQRQTELHAFPRSSGPVLRLIGRAVEQTCEWVVEKHLSAVLALKVKRYGRHPVLRTAGLG
;
A
#
# COMPACT_ATOMS: atom_id res chain seq x y z
N MET A 1 -15.88 60.05 17.46
CA MET A 1 -14.74 59.23 16.97
C MET A 1 -14.22 58.32 18.07
N ARG A 2 -14.45 57.00 17.95
CA ARG A 2 -13.45 55.94 18.18
C ARG A 2 -14.13 54.59 17.89
N GLY A 3 -13.79 54.03 16.74
CA GLY A 3 -14.36 52.80 16.20
C GLY A 3 -13.97 51.58 17.02
N LEU A 4 -14.97 50.73 17.27
CA LEU A 4 -14.77 49.37 17.75
C LEU A 4 -14.08 48.58 16.64
N THR A 5 -12.81 48.24 16.86
CA THR A 5 -11.89 47.64 15.90
C THR A 5 -12.32 46.23 15.49
N GLY A 6 -12.26 45.98 14.18
CA GLY A 6 -12.80 44.82 13.45
C GLY A 6 -12.18 43.45 13.72
N GLU A 7 -11.36 43.26 14.76
CA GLU A 7 -10.70 41.98 15.04
C GLU A 7 -11.62 40.95 15.70
N ARG A 8 -12.64 41.39 16.42
CA ARG A 8 -13.56 40.51 17.17
C ARG A 8 -14.59 39.83 16.26
N TRP A 9 -14.93 40.47 15.14
CA TRP A 9 -15.86 39.93 14.13
C TRP A 9 -15.21 38.90 13.19
N LEU A 10 -13.91 39.02 12.89
CA LEU A 10 -13.22 38.04 12.04
C LEU A 10 -13.02 36.69 12.76
N LYS A 11 -12.67 36.71 14.06
CA LYS A 11 -12.51 35.49 14.86
C LYS A 11 -13.83 34.74 15.08
N ALA A 12 -14.95 35.45 15.14
CA ALA A 12 -16.28 34.86 15.33
C ALA A 12 -16.84 34.20 14.04
N ARG A 13 -16.43 34.65 12.85
CA ARG A 13 -16.99 34.18 11.57
C ARG A 13 -16.22 32.99 10.97
N ILE A 14 -14.96 32.79 11.37
CA ILE A 14 -14.15 31.62 10.95
C ILE A 14 -14.50 30.36 11.78
N PHE A 15 -15.10 30.52 12.96
CA PHE A 15 -15.31 29.41 13.92
C PHE A 15 -16.74 28.83 13.95
N LYS A 16 -17.64 29.27 13.07
CA LYS A 16 -19.06 28.87 13.07
C LYS A 16 -19.52 28.33 11.72
N ILE A 17 -18.73 27.43 11.13
CA ILE A 17 -19.35 26.33 10.38
C ILE A 17 -19.23 25.13 11.30
N ALA A 18 -20.30 24.89 12.06
CA ALA A 18 -20.49 23.66 12.81
C ALA A 18 -20.70 22.49 11.83
N PHE A 19 -19.67 22.19 11.01
CA PHE A 19 -19.54 20.87 10.44
C PHE A 19 -19.38 19.96 11.64
N ALA A 20 -20.39 19.13 11.89
CA ALA A 20 -20.49 18.23 13.02
C ALA A 20 -19.09 17.77 13.42
N GLY A 21 -18.64 18.12 14.63
CA GLY A 21 -17.28 17.84 15.09
C GLY A 21 -16.95 16.35 15.23
N ARG A 22 -17.75 15.48 14.62
CA ARG A 22 -17.66 14.02 14.56
C ARG A 22 -17.09 13.57 13.22
N CYS A 23 -16.39 12.44 13.27
CA CYS A 23 -15.81 11.81 12.11
C CYS A 23 -16.86 11.45 11.06
N ALA A 24 -16.58 11.74 9.78
CA ALA A 24 -17.46 11.45 8.65
C ALA A 24 -17.57 9.96 8.27
N ILE A 25 -16.97 9.05 9.05
CA ILE A 25 -17.05 7.61 8.76
C ILE A 25 -18.33 7.07 9.41
N PRO A 26 -19.23 6.42 8.64
CA PRO A 26 -20.46 5.86 9.19
C PRO A 26 -20.20 4.97 10.41
N GLY A 27 -21.02 5.14 11.45
CA GLY A 27 -20.88 4.42 12.72
C GLY A 27 -19.76 4.93 13.65
N CYS A 28 -18.90 5.86 13.21
CA CYS A 28 -17.88 6.46 14.06
C CYS A 28 -18.43 7.62 14.89
N ARG A 29 -18.25 7.56 16.21
CA ARG A 29 -18.68 8.62 17.14
C ARG A 29 -17.57 9.56 17.59
N ASN A 30 -16.32 9.29 17.17
CA ASN A 30 -15.15 10.08 17.58
C ASN A 30 -15.16 11.48 16.97
N SER A 31 -14.59 12.44 17.69
CA SER A 31 -14.41 13.80 17.17
C SER A 31 -13.39 13.86 16.03
N THR A 32 -13.56 14.80 15.11
CA THR A 32 -12.55 15.08 14.06
C THR A 32 -11.27 15.61 14.70
N MET A 33 -10.12 15.45 14.04
CA MET A 33 -8.85 15.95 14.60
C MET A 33 -8.87 17.46 14.79
N GLY A 34 -9.51 18.18 13.86
CA GLY A 34 -9.70 19.63 13.96
C GLY A 34 -10.54 20.02 15.16
N ALA A 35 -11.69 19.35 15.36
CA ALA A 35 -12.55 19.60 16.52
C ALA A 35 -11.90 19.20 17.85
N SER A 36 -11.02 18.19 17.85
CA SER A 36 -10.35 17.70 19.05
C SER A 36 -9.00 18.37 19.34
N GLY A 37 -8.55 19.32 18.51
CA GLY A 37 -7.23 19.95 18.66
C GLY A 37 -6.02 19.02 18.46
N THR A 38 -6.21 17.81 17.91
CA THR A 38 -5.12 16.81 17.74
C THR A 38 -4.48 16.82 16.35
N GLY A 39 -4.96 17.69 15.46
CA GLY A 39 -4.39 17.94 14.14
C GLY A 39 -5.35 18.63 13.19
N LEU A 40 -5.00 18.66 11.90
CA LEU A 40 -5.66 19.52 10.90
C LEU A 40 -6.79 18.83 10.13
N ALA A 41 -7.09 17.56 10.40
CA ALA A 41 -8.09 16.84 9.63
C ALA A 41 -9.51 17.32 9.98
N ALA A 42 -10.13 18.03 9.04
CA ALA A 42 -11.46 18.63 9.20
C ALA A 42 -12.58 17.58 9.36
N PHE A 43 -12.49 16.47 8.62
CA PHE A 43 -13.61 15.51 8.49
C PHE A 43 -13.38 14.16 9.18
N HIS A 44 -12.15 13.86 9.62
CA HIS A 44 -11.79 12.54 10.12
C HIS A 44 -11.15 12.61 11.50
N CYS A 45 -11.48 11.64 12.36
CA CYS A 45 -10.78 11.45 13.62
C CYS A 45 -9.37 10.89 13.39
N ARG A 46 -8.50 11.01 14.41
CA ARG A 46 -7.12 10.51 14.38
C ARG A 46 -7.04 9.04 13.95
N LYS A 47 -7.90 8.18 14.51
CA LYS A 47 -7.97 6.75 14.16
C LYS A 47 -8.12 6.52 12.66
N HIS A 48 -9.04 7.20 11.99
CA HIS A 48 -9.29 6.99 10.55
C HIS A 48 -8.25 7.67 9.66
N VAL A 49 -7.60 8.74 10.13
CA VAL A 49 -6.45 9.34 9.44
C VAL A 49 -5.26 8.39 9.49
N GLU A 50 -4.95 7.82 10.66
CA GLU A 50 -3.89 6.82 10.83
C GLU A 50 -4.20 5.52 10.08
N HIS A 51 -5.46 5.11 10.05
CA HIS A 51 -5.93 3.96 9.26
C HIS A 51 -5.66 4.18 7.77
N LYS A 52 -6.02 5.36 7.22
CA LYS A 52 -5.70 5.71 5.83
C LYS A 52 -4.20 5.80 5.56
N ALA A 53 -3.44 6.39 6.48
CA ALA A 53 -1.99 6.45 6.33
C ALA A 53 -1.37 5.04 6.24
N ARG A 54 -1.95 4.06 6.96
CA ARG A 54 -1.52 2.66 6.95
C ARG A 54 -2.09 1.88 5.76
N HIS A 55 -3.35 2.02 5.40
CA HIS A 55 -4.07 1.10 4.50
C HIS A 55 -4.48 1.71 3.15
N GLY A 56 -4.39 3.03 2.99
CA GLY A 56 -4.87 3.74 1.79
C GLY A 56 -6.40 3.96 1.77
N SER A 57 -7.13 3.43 2.75
CA SER A 57 -8.56 3.65 2.95
C SER A 57 -8.81 4.13 4.37
N HIS A 58 -9.87 4.91 4.61
CA HIS A 58 -10.24 5.31 5.96
C HIS A 58 -10.90 4.19 6.76
N TRP A 59 -11.35 3.11 6.12
CA TRP A 59 -12.09 2.01 6.76
C TRP A 59 -11.63 0.63 6.28
N HIS A 60 -11.34 0.48 4.98
CA HIS A 60 -10.94 -0.81 4.43
C HIS A 60 -9.52 -1.20 4.87
N GLY A 61 -9.38 -2.44 5.36
CA GLY A 61 -8.10 -3.01 5.77
C GLY A 61 -7.19 -3.33 4.58
N THR A 62 -5.99 -3.85 4.87
CA THR A 62 -5.15 -4.41 3.81
C THR A 62 -5.54 -5.85 3.58
N TYR A 63 -5.67 -6.25 2.32
CA TYR A 63 -5.95 -7.63 1.98
C TYR A 63 -4.90 -8.58 2.56
N SER A 64 -5.38 -9.71 3.06
CA SER A 64 -4.56 -10.81 3.53
C SER A 64 -3.86 -11.51 2.35
N ALA A 65 -2.82 -12.27 2.67
CA ALA A 65 -2.15 -13.10 1.67
C ALA A 65 -3.09 -14.19 1.11
N ALA A 66 -4.02 -14.68 1.94
CA ALA A 66 -5.00 -15.71 1.55
C ALA A 66 -5.98 -15.18 0.50
N GLU A 67 -6.53 -13.97 0.71
CA GLU A 67 -7.42 -13.31 -0.26
C GLU A 67 -6.71 -13.02 -1.59
N LEU A 68 -5.45 -12.60 -1.53
CA LEU A 68 -4.67 -12.26 -2.73
C LEU A 68 -4.21 -13.49 -3.53
N LYS A 69 -3.96 -14.63 -2.88
CA LYS A 69 -3.37 -15.84 -3.48
C LYS A 69 -4.03 -16.29 -4.79
N PRO A 70 -5.37 -16.47 -4.90
CA PRO A 70 -5.99 -16.94 -6.14
C PRO A 70 -5.81 -15.96 -7.31
N TYR A 71 -5.90 -14.66 -7.06
CA TYR A 71 -5.68 -13.62 -8.07
C TYR A 71 -4.24 -13.60 -8.55
N LEU A 72 -3.29 -13.74 -7.62
CA LEU A 72 -1.88 -13.73 -7.94
C LEU A 72 -1.45 -14.96 -8.72
N ALA A 73 -2.03 -16.13 -8.42
CA ALA A 73 -1.83 -17.34 -9.20
C ALA A 73 -2.39 -17.22 -10.62
N ALA A 74 -3.61 -16.67 -10.77
CA ALA A 74 -4.20 -16.41 -12.08
C ALA A 74 -3.38 -15.40 -12.90
N ALA A 75 -3.02 -14.26 -12.31
CA ALA A 75 -2.20 -13.23 -12.97
C ALA A 75 -0.84 -13.79 -13.41
N SER A 76 -0.16 -14.53 -12.52
CA SER A 76 1.15 -15.13 -12.85
C SER A 76 1.05 -16.16 -13.98
N SER A 77 0.01 -17.00 -13.97
CA SER A 77 -0.24 -17.98 -15.03
C SER A 77 -0.65 -17.34 -16.36
N TYR A 78 -1.33 -16.20 -16.31
CA TYR A 78 -1.75 -15.46 -17.50
C TYR A 78 -0.57 -14.76 -18.17
N LEU A 79 0.30 -14.14 -17.36
CA LEU A 79 1.47 -13.38 -17.82
C LEU A 79 2.57 -14.24 -18.43
N ARG A 80 2.91 -15.38 -17.79
CA ARG A 80 4.08 -16.19 -18.17
C ARG A 80 4.13 -16.55 -19.67
N PRO A 81 3.08 -17.09 -20.31
CA PRO A 81 3.13 -17.42 -21.74
C PRO A 81 3.07 -16.19 -22.68
N ARG A 82 2.84 -14.99 -22.14
CA ARG A 82 2.68 -13.74 -22.91
C ARG A 82 3.81 -12.74 -22.71
N ALA A 83 4.76 -13.05 -21.82
CA ALA A 83 5.82 -12.12 -21.43
C ALA A 83 6.63 -11.58 -22.61
N GLU A 84 6.90 -12.42 -23.62
CA GLU A 84 7.69 -12.06 -24.79
C GLU A 84 6.87 -11.58 -25.99
N SER A 85 5.63 -12.05 -26.13
CA SER A 85 4.80 -11.84 -27.32
C SER A 85 3.84 -10.67 -27.20
N ASP A 86 3.37 -10.35 -25.99
CA ASP A 86 2.47 -9.23 -25.78
C ASP A 86 3.24 -7.93 -25.55
N ARG A 87 3.03 -6.94 -26.43
CA ARG A 87 3.76 -5.66 -26.41
C ARG A 87 3.55 -4.86 -25.11
N PHE A 88 2.38 -4.92 -24.50
CA PHE A 88 2.06 -4.13 -23.30
C PHE A 88 2.69 -4.77 -22.07
N ILE A 89 2.61 -6.10 -21.98
CA ILE A 89 3.28 -6.86 -20.94
C ILE A 89 4.79 -6.66 -21.04
N LYS A 90 5.37 -6.83 -22.23
CA LYS A 90 6.82 -6.64 -22.46
C LYS A 90 7.29 -5.24 -22.06
N ALA A 91 6.56 -4.19 -22.48
CA ALA A 91 6.89 -2.82 -22.12
C ALA A 91 6.85 -2.58 -20.60
N ALA A 92 5.83 -3.10 -19.90
CA ALA A 92 5.75 -3.00 -18.44
C ALA A 92 6.88 -3.76 -17.74
N LEU A 93 7.26 -4.95 -18.22
CA LEU A 93 8.38 -5.72 -17.68
C LEU A 93 9.69 -4.95 -17.83
N SER A 94 9.96 -4.37 -19.01
CA SER A 94 11.15 -3.53 -19.24
C SER A 94 11.15 -2.29 -18.35
N ALA A 95 10.01 -1.61 -18.19
CA ALA A 95 9.91 -0.43 -17.34
C ALA A 95 10.14 -0.75 -15.86
N ILE A 96 9.63 -1.89 -15.37
CA ILE A 96 9.89 -2.35 -14.00
C ILE A 96 11.34 -2.76 -13.82
N ALA A 97 11.95 -3.44 -14.80
CA ALA A 97 13.37 -3.78 -14.75
C ALA A 97 14.22 -2.52 -14.61
N LEU A 98 13.98 -1.50 -15.44
CA LEU A 98 14.66 -0.22 -15.36
C LEU A 98 14.45 0.46 -14.00
N LEU A 99 13.21 0.48 -13.48
CA LEU A 99 12.88 1.04 -12.17
C LEU A 99 13.69 0.38 -11.02
N LEU A 100 13.94 -0.93 -11.13
CA LEU A 100 14.72 -1.68 -10.14
C LEU A 100 16.22 -1.37 -10.25
N GLU A 101 16.75 -1.29 -11.47
CA GLU A 101 18.16 -0.93 -11.70
C GLU A 101 18.46 0.50 -11.22
N GLU A 102 17.57 1.45 -11.50
CA GLU A 102 17.69 2.85 -11.06
C GLU A 102 17.42 3.09 -9.57
N ALA A 103 17.07 2.04 -8.81
CA ALA A 103 16.76 2.16 -7.38
C ALA A 103 17.98 2.50 -6.52
N GLY A 104 19.20 2.33 -7.06
CA GLY A 104 20.46 2.59 -6.37
C GLY A 104 20.81 1.52 -5.33
N PRO A 105 21.69 1.83 -4.35
CA PRO A 105 22.16 0.86 -3.36
C PRO A 105 21.11 0.50 -2.31
N THR A 106 21.26 -0.66 -1.69
CA THR A 106 20.44 -1.07 -0.54
C THR A 106 21.00 -0.53 0.77
N GLU A 107 20.12 -0.41 1.77
CA GLU A 107 20.50 -0.04 3.14
C GLU A 107 19.74 -0.90 4.16
N ILE A 108 20.32 -1.05 5.36
CA ILE A 108 19.70 -1.78 6.47
C ILE A 108 18.59 -0.96 7.13
N ALA A 109 17.60 -1.64 7.73
CA ALA A 109 16.36 -1.00 8.17
C ALA A 109 16.60 0.05 9.28
N THR A 110 17.59 -0.17 10.13
CA THR A 110 17.97 0.72 11.24
C THR A 110 18.55 2.05 10.75
N ARG A 111 19.19 2.09 9.58
CA ARG A 111 19.77 3.31 8.99
C ARG A 111 18.78 4.18 8.22
N LEU A 112 17.53 3.75 8.09
CA LEU A 112 16.51 4.49 7.32
C LEU A 112 15.94 5.70 8.07
N ARG A 113 16.16 5.79 9.39
CA ARG A 113 15.66 6.90 10.20
C ARG A 113 16.30 8.22 9.73
N GLY A 114 15.51 9.29 9.65
CA GLY A 114 15.96 10.60 9.17
C GLY A 114 16.00 10.75 7.64
N MET A 115 15.91 9.66 6.87
CA MET A 115 15.89 9.74 5.41
C MET A 115 14.56 10.24 4.85
N SER A 116 14.62 11.01 3.75
CA SER A 116 13.44 11.44 3.01
C SER A 116 12.60 10.24 2.54
N PRO A 117 11.26 10.38 2.42
CA PRO A 117 10.42 9.29 1.94
C PRO A 117 10.81 8.79 0.54
N ARG A 118 11.28 9.67 -0.34
CA ARG A 118 11.74 9.32 -1.70
C ARG A 118 12.97 8.43 -1.65
N ARG A 119 13.96 8.75 -0.81
CA ARG A 119 15.15 7.91 -0.64
C ARG A 119 14.79 6.54 -0.05
N ARG A 120 13.91 6.51 0.95
CA ARG A 120 13.42 5.24 1.55
C ARG A 120 12.64 4.38 0.55
N ALA A 121 11.85 4.99 -0.34
CA ALA A 121 11.15 4.26 -1.41
C ALA A 121 12.14 3.63 -2.40
N ARG A 122 13.17 4.36 -2.81
CA ARG A 122 14.27 3.83 -3.65
C ARG A 122 15.00 2.66 -2.98
N ILE A 123 15.38 2.80 -1.71
CA ILE A 123 16.00 1.71 -0.96
C ILE A 123 15.09 0.47 -0.88
N ALA A 124 13.78 0.65 -0.71
CA ALA A 124 12.84 -0.46 -0.70
C ALA A 124 12.78 -1.19 -2.05
N LEU A 125 12.81 -0.46 -3.18
CA LEU A 125 12.93 -1.05 -4.52
C LEU A 125 14.28 -1.77 -4.71
N ALA A 126 15.38 -1.16 -4.26
CA ALA A 126 16.70 -1.79 -4.31
C ALA A 126 16.74 -3.10 -3.49
N ARG A 127 16.04 -3.16 -2.35
CA ARG A 127 15.91 -4.39 -1.55
C ARG A 127 15.15 -5.47 -2.30
N LEU A 128 14.10 -5.13 -3.04
CA LEU A 128 13.37 -6.08 -3.88
C LEU A 128 14.26 -6.62 -5.01
N ARG A 129 15.09 -5.76 -5.63
CA ARG A 129 16.09 -6.16 -6.63
C ARG A 129 17.12 -7.11 -6.03
N VAL A 130 17.74 -6.77 -4.91
CA VAL A 130 18.73 -7.64 -4.23
C VAL A 130 18.11 -8.96 -3.76
N ALA A 131 16.82 -8.96 -3.39
CA ALA A 131 16.07 -10.18 -3.08
C ALA A 131 15.70 -11.02 -4.33
N GLY A 132 16.11 -10.61 -5.53
CA GLY A 132 15.87 -11.36 -6.77
C GLY A 132 14.41 -11.35 -7.22
N ILE A 133 13.60 -10.39 -6.79
CA ILE A 133 12.20 -10.31 -7.19
C ILE A 133 12.11 -9.85 -8.65
N LYS A 134 11.68 -10.76 -9.53
CA LYS A 134 11.61 -10.51 -10.97
C LYS A 134 10.48 -9.53 -11.36
N PRO A 135 10.63 -8.77 -12.47
CA PRO A 135 9.60 -7.84 -12.96
C PRO A 135 8.21 -8.43 -13.13
N GLU A 136 8.10 -9.70 -13.56
CA GLU A 136 6.82 -10.41 -13.73
C GLU A 136 6.03 -10.47 -12.42
N ARG A 137 6.73 -10.55 -11.29
CA ARG A 137 6.09 -10.57 -9.98
C ARG A 137 5.43 -9.23 -9.66
N PHE A 138 6.01 -8.12 -10.08
CA PHE A 138 5.44 -6.78 -9.90
C PHE A 138 4.17 -6.63 -10.73
N VAL A 139 4.25 -6.94 -12.03
CA VAL A 139 3.10 -6.88 -12.95
C VAL A 139 1.97 -7.80 -12.47
N ALA A 140 2.31 -9.02 -12.02
CA ALA A 140 1.34 -9.96 -11.45
C ALA A 140 0.65 -9.41 -10.20
N ILE A 141 1.38 -8.72 -9.32
CA ILE A 141 0.82 -8.09 -8.12
C ILE A 141 -0.14 -6.95 -8.49
N VAL A 142 0.22 -6.10 -9.46
CA VAL A 142 -0.66 -5.01 -9.90
C VAL A 142 -1.97 -5.56 -10.47
N LEU A 143 -1.89 -6.55 -11.38
CA LEU A 143 -3.07 -7.21 -11.94
C LEU A 143 -3.90 -7.89 -10.86
N ALA A 144 -3.26 -8.62 -9.94
CA ALA A 144 -3.94 -9.36 -8.89
C ALA A 144 -4.69 -8.44 -7.91
N ILE A 145 -4.05 -7.35 -7.45
CA ILE A 145 -4.68 -6.37 -6.56
C ILE A 145 -5.83 -5.65 -7.28
N THR A 146 -5.64 -5.28 -8.54
CA THR A 146 -6.70 -4.61 -9.30
C THR A 146 -7.88 -5.55 -9.52
N ALA A 147 -7.64 -6.81 -9.87
CA ALA A 147 -8.68 -7.82 -10.04
C ALA A 147 -9.43 -8.11 -8.74
N LEU A 148 -8.72 -8.19 -7.61
CA LEU A 148 -9.33 -8.36 -6.29
C LEU A 148 -10.22 -7.16 -5.92
N ILE A 149 -9.76 -5.94 -6.13
CA ILE A 149 -10.54 -4.72 -5.88
C ILE A 149 -11.79 -4.63 -6.77
N GLU A 150 -11.68 -5.09 -8.03
CA GLU A 150 -12.80 -5.06 -8.97
C GLU A 150 -13.88 -6.09 -8.62
N GLU A 151 -13.48 -7.28 -8.16
CA GLU A 151 -14.40 -8.36 -7.83
C GLU A 151 -15.00 -8.25 -6.42
N ASP A 152 -14.31 -7.61 -5.49
CA ASP A 152 -14.78 -7.45 -4.10
C ASP A 152 -15.80 -6.31 -3.98
N PRO A 153 -17.09 -6.61 -3.72
CA PRO A 153 -18.11 -5.57 -3.53
C PRO A 153 -17.88 -4.74 -2.26
N GLY A 154 -17.13 -5.28 -1.29
CA GLY A 154 -16.76 -4.58 -0.06
C GLY A 154 -15.55 -3.65 -0.22
N SER A 155 -14.90 -3.63 -1.37
CA SER A 155 -13.63 -2.93 -1.58
C SER A 155 -13.79 -1.41 -1.72
N HIS A 156 -12.79 -0.67 -1.23
CA HIS A 156 -12.69 0.77 -1.49
C HIS A 156 -12.05 1.04 -2.87
N ARG A 157 -12.86 1.43 -3.86
CA ARG A 157 -12.44 1.61 -5.27
C ARG A 157 -11.68 2.93 -5.55
N THR A 158 -10.80 3.37 -4.65
CA THR A 158 -9.97 4.57 -4.87
C THR A 158 -8.57 4.21 -5.36
N LYS A 159 -8.00 5.05 -6.23
CA LYS A 159 -6.61 4.91 -6.69
C LYS A 159 -5.64 4.82 -5.51
N GLU A 160 -5.81 5.69 -4.51
CA GLU A 160 -5.01 5.70 -3.28
C GLU A 160 -5.02 4.36 -2.54
N PHE A 161 -6.17 3.71 -2.39
CA PHE A 161 -6.25 2.39 -1.76
C PHE A 161 -5.47 1.36 -2.58
N ARG A 162 -5.76 1.26 -3.88
CA ARG A 162 -5.08 0.33 -4.80
C ARG A 162 -3.55 0.51 -4.78
N THR A 163 -3.07 1.74 -4.92
CA THR A 163 -1.64 2.10 -4.83
C THR A 163 -1.00 1.57 -3.55
N VAL A 164 -1.64 1.77 -2.38
CA VAL A 164 -1.10 1.32 -1.09
C VAL A 164 -1.13 -0.21 -0.98
N GLN A 165 -2.15 -0.88 -1.49
CA GLN A 165 -2.23 -2.34 -1.49
C GLN A 165 -1.13 -2.96 -2.36
N ILE A 166 -0.88 -2.42 -3.56
CA ILE A 166 0.24 -2.82 -4.44
C ILE A 166 1.56 -2.70 -3.68
N ALA A 167 1.83 -1.52 -3.11
CA ALA A 167 3.08 -1.26 -2.39
C ALA A 167 3.27 -2.18 -1.19
N LYS A 168 2.21 -2.50 -0.44
CA LYS A 168 2.29 -3.43 0.68
C LYS A 168 2.59 -4.86 0.24
N SER A 169 1.93 -5.32 -0.81
CA SER A 169 2.16 -6.66 -1.36
C SER A 169 3.63 -6.82 -1.78
N LEU A 170 4.22 -5.79 -2.39
CA LEU A 170 5.64 -5.75 -2.71
C LEU A 170 6.51 -5.68 -1.46
N HIS A 171 6.22 -4.75 -0.55
CA HIS A 171 7.01 -4.54 0.67
C HIS A 171 7.18 -5.84 1.47
N ARG A 172 6.13 -6.67 1.59
CA ARG A 172 6.20 -7.96 2.28
C ARG A 172 7.23 -8.94 1.70
N LEU A 173 7.60 -8.80 0.43
CA LEU A 173 8.57 -9.69 -0.22
C LEU A 173 10.02 -9.47 0.25
N ALA A 174 10.36 -8.26 0.74
CA ALA A 174 11.75 -7.90 1.09
C ALA A 174 11.87 -6.90 2.26
N SER A 175 10.88 -6.84 3.16
CA SER A 175 10.87 -5.84 4.24
C SER A 175 11.72 -6.18 5.46
N GLY A 176 12.21 -7.40 5.61
CA GLY A 176 12.94 -7.84 6.79
C GLY A 176 14.44 -7.51 6.76
N THR A 177 15.01 -7.21 7.91
CA THR A 177 16.44 -7.36 8.17
C THR A 177 16.59 -8.30 9.35
N HIS A 178 17.28 -9.42 9.12
CA HIS A 178 17.60 -10.45 10.11
C HIS A 178 19.11 -10.48 10.25
N LYS A 179 19.64 -10.15 11.43
CA LYS A 179 21.07 -10.28 11.73
C LYS A 179 21.24 -11.15 12.97
N ARG A 180 22.24 -12.03 12.94
CA ARG A 180 22.64 -12.90 14.04
C ARG A 180 24.09 -12.60 14.37
N TRP A 181 24.39 -12.42 15.65
CA TRP A 181 25.77 -12.28 16.12
C TRP A 181 26.04 -13.35 17.17
N PRO A 182 27.08 -14.19 16.97
CA PRO A 182 27.61 -15.00 18.05
C PRO A 182 28.31 -14.09 19.06
N PHE A 183 28.16 -14.38 20.34
CA PHE A 183 28.93 -13.77 21.43
C PHE A 183 29.24 -14.83 22.48
N VAL A 184 30.34 -14.64 23.22
CA VAL A 184 30.71 -15.53 24.32
C VAL A 184 30.20 -14.88 25.60
N ASP A 185 29.44 -15.62 26.41
CA ASP A 185 29.03 -15.12 27.72
C ASP A 185 30.20 -15.13 28.72
N HIS A 186 30.00 -14.45 29.85
CA HIS A 186 30.95 -14.40 30.96
C HIS A 186 31.39 -15.78 31.51
N GLN A 187 30.73 -16.87 31.11
CA GLN A 187 31.04 -18.25 31.50
C GLN A 187 31.69 -19.04 30.36
N GLY A 188 32.13 -18.38 29.29
CA GLY A 188 32.79 -19.02 28.16
C GLY A 188 31.86 -19.76 27.20
N ARG A 189 30.53 -19.68 27.37
CA ARG A 189 29.58 -20.38 26.50
C ARG A 189 29.27 -19.54 25.26
N GLN A 190 29.23 -20.19 24.10
CA GLN A 190 28.78 -19.56 22.86
C GLN A 190 27.27 -19.31 22.92
N ARG A 191 26.87 -18.05 22.80
CA ARG A 191 25.49 -17.57 22.73
C ARG A 191 25.27 -16.85 21.41
N GLN A 192 24.01 -16.72 20.99
CA GLN A 192 23.63 -15.94 19.81
C GLN A 192 22.62 -14.87 20.21
N THR A 193 22.76 -13.68 19.64
CA THR A 193 21.75 -12.61 19.71
C THR A 193 21.23 -12.29 18.32
N GLU A 194 19.92 -12.02 18.22
CA GLU A 194 19.22 -11.76 16.96
C GLU A 194 18.64 -10.34 16.92
N LEU A 195 18.73 -9.68 15.76
CA LEU A 195 18.03 -8.43 15.47
C LEU A 195 17.02 -8.65 14.34
N HIS A 196 15.75 -8.40 14.65
CA HIS A 196 14.67 -8.28 13.68
C HIS A 196 14.28 -6.82 13.52
N ALA A 197 14.56 -6.24 12.36
CA ALA A 197 14.19 -4.86 12.06
C ALA A 197 13.35 -4.78 10.77
N PHE A 198 12.15 -4.20 10.88
CA PHE A 198 11.23 -3.99 9.76
C PHE A 198 10.96 -2.50 9.57
N PRO A 199 11.14 -1.93 8.36
CA PRO A 199 10.68 -0.58 8.06
C PRO A 199 9.17 -0.46 8.27
N ARG A 200 8.73 0.69 8.76
CA ARG A 200 7.30 1.00 8.92
C ARG A 200 6.59 0.96 7.56
N SER A 201 5.67 0.02 7.39
CA SER A 201 4.81 -0.11 6.20
C SER A 201 3.62 0.86 6.27
N SER A 202 3.90 2.17 6.15
CA SER A 202 2.88 3.23 6.20
C SER A 202 3.35 4.53 5.55
N GLY A 203 2.41 5.38 5.16
CA GLY A 203 2.69 6.78 4.82
C GLY A 203 3.23 7.00 3.40
N PRO A 204 4.02 8.07 3.19
CA PRO A 204 4.43 8.50 1.85
C PRO A 204 5.30 7.49 1.09
N VAL A 205 6.09 6.68 1.80
CA VAL A 205 6.96 5.66 1.17
C VAL A 205 6.14 4.66 0.34
N LEU A 206 5.04 4.13 0.91
CA LEU A 206 4.17 3.20 0.19
C LEU A 206 3.52 3.85 -1.03
N ARG A 207 3.14 5.13 -0.93
CA ARG A 207 2.53 5.87 -2.05
C ARG A 207 3.52 6.05 -3.19
N LEU A 208 4.78 6.33 -2.89
CA LEU A 208 5.82 6.49 -3.91
C LEU A 208 6.13 5.17 -4.63
N ILE A 209 6.31 4.08 -3.88
CA ILE A 209 6.53 2.74 -4.45
C ILE A 209 5.32 2.33 -5.30
N GLY A 210 4.13 2.42 -4.71
CA GLY A 210 2.89 2.00 -5.36
C GLY A 210 2.63 2.76 -6.65
N ARG A 211 2.81 4.10 -6.66
CA ARG A 211 2.57 4.91 -7.88
C ARG A 211 3.56 4.56 -8.98
N ALA A 212 4.85 4.44 -8.66
CA ALA A 212 5.87 4.12 -9.66
C ALA A 212 5.59 2.78 -10.35
N VAL A 213 5.15 1.78 -9.59
CA VAL A 213 4.82 0.45 -10.13
C VAL A 213 3.45 0.42 -10.82
N GLU A 214 2.44 1.09 -10.26
CA GLU A 214 1.10 1.13 -10.85
C GLU A 214 1.11 1.85 -12.20
N GLN A 215 1.78 3.00 -12.29
CA GLN A 215 1.88 3.81 -13.52
C GLN A 215 2.52 3.04 -14.67
N THR A 216 3.59 2.29 -14.40
CA THR A 216 4.27 1.46 -15.42
C THR A 216 3.42 0.28 -15.91
N CYS A 217 2.35 -0.06 -15.18
CA CYS A 217 1.45 -1.17 -15.50
C CYS A 217 0.05 -0.73 -15.99
N GLU A 218 -0.22 0.57 -16.17
CA GLU A 218 -1.57 1.08 -16.51
C GLU A 218 -2.16 0.41 -17.77
N TRP A 219 -1.38 0.32 -18.85
CA TRP A 219 -1.80 -0.36 -20.08
C TRP A 219 -2.01 -1.86 -19.92
N VAL A 220 -1.19 -2.54 -19.10
CA VAL A 220 -1.36 -3.97 -18.83
C VAL A 220 -2.67 -4.22 -18.09
N VAL A 221 -3.00 -3.37 -17.11
CA VAL A 221 -4.28 -3.43 -16.41
C VAL A 221 -5.43 -3.22 -17.38
N GLU A 222 -5.39 -2.16 -18.18
CA GLU A 222 -6.47 -1.85 -19.12
C GLU A 222 -6.76 -3.00 -20.10
N LYS A 223 -5.71 -3.65 -20.65
CA LYS A 223 -5.87 -4.68 -21.68
C LYS A 223 -6.09 -6.08 -21.15
N HIS A 224 -5.61 -6.41 -19.95
CA HIS A 224 -5.55 -7.80 -19.49
C HIS A 224 -6.33 -8.08 -18.20
N LEU A 225 -6.83 -7.07 -17.50
CA LEU A 225 -7.54 -7.25 -16.23
C LEU A 225 -8.73 -8.21 -16.36
N SER A 226 -9.57 -8.03 -17.38
CA SER A 226 -10.76 -8.85 -17.63
C SER A 226 -10.41 -10.32 -17.84
N ALA A 227 -9.37 -10.59 -18.64
CA ALA A 227 -8.92 -11.95 -18.92
C ALA A 227 -8.29 -12.63 -17.69
N VAL A 228 -7.53 -11.89 -16.89
CA VAL A 228 -6.99 -12.38 -15.62
C VAL A 228 -8.12 -12.71 -14.63
N LEU A 229 -9.12 -11.83 -14.53
CA LEU A 229 -10.26 -12.04 -13.65
C LEU A 229 -11.09 -13.26 -14.10
N ALA A 230 -11.35 -13.39 -15.41
CA ALA A 230 -12.03 -14.56 -15.97
C ALA A 230 -11.25 -15.86 -15.67
N LEU A 231 -9.92 -15.85 -15.81
CA LEU A 231 -9.07 -16.99 -15.48
C LEU A 231 -9.13 -17.32 -13.98
N LYS A 232 -9.11 -16.30 -13.11
CA LYS A 232 -9.26 -16.47 -11.66
C LYS A 232 -10.60 -17.11 -11.33
N VAL A 233 -11.70 -16.59 -11.88
CA VAL A 233 -13.06 -17.10 -11.60
C VAL A 233 -13.20 -18.54 -12.10
N LYS A 234 -12.69 -18.85 -13.30
CA LYS A 234 -12.70 -20.22 -13.85
C LYS A 234 -11.97 -21.23 -12.96
N ARG A 235 -10.85 -20.85 -12.35
CA ARG A 235 -10.00 -21.77 -11.56
C ARG A 235 -10.36 -21.84 -10.08
N TYR A 236 -10.78 -20.73 -9.48
CA TYR A 236 -10.93 -20.59 -8.03
C TYR A 236 -12.35 -20.18 -7.60
N GLY A 237 -13.25 -19.96 -8.57
CA GLY A 237 -14.60 -19.45 -8.32
C GLY A 237 -14.64 -17.95 -8.07
N ARG A 238 -15.87 -17.45 -7.86
CA ARG A 238 -16.14 -16.05 -7.53
C ARG A 238 -15.58 -15.66 -6.15
N HIS A 239 -15.40 -14.37 -5.92
CA HIS A 239 -15.00 -13.81 -4.63
C HIS A 239 -15.87 -14.39 -3.50
N PRO A 240 -15.32 -14.74 -2.31
CA PRO A 240 -16.07 -15.42 -1.25
C PRO A 240 -17.39 -14.73 -0.89
N VAL A 241 -17.40 -13.41 -0.79
CA VAL A 241 -18.61 -12.61 -0.48
C VAL A 241 -19.71 -12.81 -1.53
N LEU A 242 -19.34 -13.01 -2.80
CA LEU A 242 -20.29 -13.25 -3.89
C LEU A 242 -20.75 -14.72 -3.95
N ARG A 243 -20.04 -15.65 -3.30
CA ARG A 243 -20.47 -17.05 -3.20
C ARG A 243 -21.59 -17.21 -2.17
N THR A 244 -21.50 -16.48 -1.05
CA THR A 244 -22.51 -16.51 0.01
C THR A 244 -23.81 -15.82 -0.40
N ALA A 245 -23.75 -14.82 -1.28
CA ALA A 245 -24.93 -14.11 -1.78
C ALA A 245 -25.78 -14.91 -2.80
N GLY A 246 -25.30 -16.06 -3.28
CA GLY A 246 -25.98 -16.91 -4.27
C GLY A 246 -26.60 -18.20 -3.70
N LEU A 247 -26.78 -18.29 -2.38
CA LEU A 247 -27.43 -19.41 -1.68
C LEU A 247 -28.71 -18.96 -0.95
N GLY A 248 -29.44 -18.01 -1.54
CA GLY A 248 -30.78 -17.59 -1.11
C GLY A 248 -31.80 -17.88 -2.19
#